data_AF-A0A926XLA8-F1
#
_entry.id   AF-A0A926XLA8-F1
#
_cell.length_a   1.000
_cell.length_b   1.000
_cell.length_c   1.000
_cell.angle_alpha   90.00
_cell.angle_beta   90.00
_cell.angle_gamma   90.00
#
_symmetry.space_group_name_H-M   'P 1'
#
loop_
_entity.id
_entity.type
_entity.pdbx_description
1 polymer ?
#
loop_
_entity_poly.entity_id
_entity_poly.type
_entity_poly.pdbx_seq_one_letter_code
_entity_poly.pdbx_strand_id
1 'polypeptide(L)'
;MKIKWKYALGTALAIALFAEPALANAISTLYFIGTLYLLVGNAAIGLFEGRLLARFFGTQRSKSIGIAILANYVSAWLGVVPLISLASRFQDIPLESVKTLLRVSFLLAFILTVLIEYPFIWLLFRDRPNSFWQAAKANLIIQSLSYLIIYFFFLPYSPTSLATNLQFVPFSELQPTGNYALYFISPDKKQVMRSRLDGKPPEFIKDISHLNFSYRPYFCSHQTAQKTFDLFLESYNVQHKILSDFATRTPTWISEKEIDCRMPWGPVASLSDRDIIQEGYHNTFEEGGIRGSASPGKPKFKYSLKTPIIQRRMSSATQLKDERVVLQIGEDRIYILHPYQKKIAEVVEGSSPLVVIPK
;
A
#
# COMPACT_ATOMS: atom_id res chain seq x y z
N MET A 1 -5.03 -38.96 -33.05
CA MET A 1 -4.92 -37.61 -32.44
C MET A 1 -3.47 -37.16 -32.48
N LYS A 2 -3.08 -36.29 -33.44
CA LYS A 2 -1.74 -35.68 -33.47
C LYS A 2 -1.74 -34.47 -32.53
N ILE A 3 -1.38 -34.68 -31.27
CA ILE A 3 -1.17 -33.59 -30.31
C ILE A 3 -0.03 -32.73 -30.87
N LYS A 4 -0.33 -31.44 -31.07
CA LYS A 4 0.54 -30.51 -31.79
C LYS A 4 1.73 -30.12 -30.88
N TRP A 5 2.81 -30.90 -30.94
CA TRP A 5 4.07 -30.68 -30.21
C TRP A 5 4.64 -29.25 -30.30
N LYS A 6 4.31 -28.51 -31.36
CA LYS A 6 4.69 -27.10 -31.53
C LYS A 6 4.14 -26.18 -30.43
N TYR A 7 2.96 -26.49 -29.88
CA TYR A 7 2.38 -25.69 -28.79
C TYR A 7 3.02 -26.05 -27.46
N ALA A 8 3.27 -27.33 -27.20
CA ALA A 8 3.97 -27.78 -25.99
C ALA A 8 5.38 -27.21 -25.90
N LEU A 9 6.12 -27.18 -27.02
CA LEU A 9 7.45 -26.59 -27.08
C LEU A 9 7.42 -25.07 -26.88
N GLY A 10 6.44 -24.37 -27.47
CA GLY A 10 6.27 -22.93 -27.26
C GLY A 10 5.91 -22.59 -25.80
N THR A 11 5.04 -23.38 -25.17
CA THR A 11 4.68 -23.23 -23.76
C THR A 11 5.87 -23.54 -22.85
N ALA A 12 6.63 -24.60 -23.13
CA ALA A 12 7.84 -24.93 -22.36
C ALA A 12 8.94 -23.87 -22.51
N LEU A 13 9.13 -23.32 -23.71
CA LEU A 13 10.10 -22.26 -23.96
C LEU A 13 9.68 -20.94 -23.30
N ALA A 14 8.39 -20.61 -23.31
CA ALA A 14 7.86 -19.46 -22.56
C ALA A 14 8.06 -19.66 -21.05
N ILE A 15 7.75 -20.84 -20.50
CA ILE A 15 8.00 -21.13 -19.09
C ILE A 15 9.50 -21.03 -18.77
N ALA A 16 10.39 -21.52 -19.64
CA ALA A 16 11.83 -21.47 -19.43
C ALA A 16 12.45 -20.07 -19.57
N LEU A 17 11.95 -19.25 -20.51
CA LEU A 17 12.43 -17.87 -20.72
C LEU A 17 11.88 -16.89 -19.66
N PHE A 18 10.77 -17.24 -19.01
CA PHE A 18 10.19 -16.50 -17.89
C PHE A 18 10.37 -17.20 -16.53
N ALA A 19 11.21 -18.25 -16.48
CA ALA A 19 11.62 -18.88 -15.23
C ALA A 19 12.66 -18.00 -14.53
N GLU A 20 12.22 -16.87 -14.01
CA GLU A 20 12.95 -16.28 -12.89
C GLU A 20 12.98 -17.29 -11.74
N PRO A 21 14.05 -17.32 -10.93
CA PRO A 21 14.10 -18.17 -9.76
C PRO A 21 12.82 -17.94 -8.96
N ALA A 22 12.02 -19.00 -8.80
CA ALA A 22 10.82 -18.99 -7.99
C ALA A 22 11.26 -18.73 -6.54
N LEU A 23 11.42 -17.46 -6.19
CA LEU A 23 11.44 -16.97 -4.83
C LEU A 23 10.03 -17.27 -4.31
N ALA A 24 9.87 -18.45 -3.74
CA ALA A 24 8.60 -19.02 -3.28
C ALA A 24 7.83 -18.14 -2.27
N ASN A 25 8.38 -16.97 -1.90
CA ASN A 25 7.87 -16.05 -0.91
C ASN A 25 7.70 -14.58 -1.38
N ALA A 26 7.94 -14.21 -2.65
CA ALA A 26 8.20 -12.78 -2.97
C ALA A 26 7.24 -12.07 -3.95
N ILE A 27 6.33 -12.76 -4.64
CA ILE A 27 5.39 -12.07 -5.54
C ILE A 27 4.08 -11.83 -4.80
N SER A 28 3.82 -10.57 -4.49
CA SER A 28 2.58 -10.15 -3.84
C SER A 28 1.36 -10.56 -4.70
N THR A 29 0.25 -10.92 -4.06
CA THR A 29 -0.94 -11.40 -4.79
C THR A 29 -1.41 -10.39 -5.82
N LEU A 30 -1.32 -9.09 -5.50
CA LEU A 30 -1.67 -8.02 -6.42
C LEU A 30 -0.74 -7.97 -7.65
N TYR A 31 0.56 -8.18 -7.48
CA TYR A 31 1.49 -8.23 -8.63
C TYR A 31 1.22 -9.44 -9.50
N PHE A 32 1.00 -10.61 -8.90
CA PHE A 32 0.69 -11.82 -9.68
C PHE A 32 -0.62 -11.67 -10.46
N ILE A 33 -1.70 -11.24 -9.80
CA ILE A 33 -2.99 -11.00 -10.45
C ILE A 33 -2.86 -9.91 -11.50
N GLY A 34 -2.10 -8.84 -11.22
CA GLY A 34 -1.82 -7.77 -12.18
C GLY A 34 -1.11 -8.28 -13.43
N THR A 35 -0.06 -9.07 -13.28
CA THR A 35 0.68 -9.67 -14.40
C THR A 35 -0.17 -10.67 -15.18
N LEU A 36 -0.91 -11.54 -14.49
CA LEU A 36 -1.84 -12.48 -15.13
C LEU A 36 -2.93 -11.73 -15.91
N TYR A 37 -3.46 -10.66 -15.34
CA TYR A 37 -4.43 -9.81 -16.01
C TYR A 37 -3.82 -9.12 -17.24
N LEU A 38 -2.61 -8.56 -17.13
CA LEU A 38 -1.94 -7.90 -18.25
C LEU A 38 -1.67 -8.86 -19.41
N LEU A 39 -1.30 -10.11 -19.11
CA LEU A 39 -0.93 -11.11 -20.12
C LEU A 39 -2.11 -11.92 -20.65
N VAL A 40 -3.09 -12.27 -19.82
CA VAL A 40 -4.21 -13.16 -20.19
C VAL A 40 -5.55 -12.45 -20.09
N GLY A 41 -5.74 -11.66 -19.03
CA GLY A 41 -6.96 -10.87 -18.80
C GLY A 41 -7.28 -9.93 -19.97
N ASN A 42 -6.29 -9.18 -20.46
CA ASN A 42 -6.47 -8.28 -21.61
C ASN A 42 -6.92 -9.01 -22.89
N ALA A 43 -6.39 -10.21 -23.17
CA ALA A 43 -6.85 -11.00 -24.30
C ALA A 43 -8.29 -11.49 -24.11
N ALA A 44 -8.67 -11.89 -22.89
CA ALA A 44 -10.03 -12.30 -22.58
C ALA A 44 -11.02 -11.13 -22.69
N ILE A 45 -10.64 -9.93 -22.26
CA ILE A 45 -11.43 -8.71 -22.44
C ILE A 45 -11.53 -8.35 -23.91
N GLY A 46 -10.43 -8.29 -24.66
CA GLY A 46 -10.48 -8.04 -26.11
C GLY A 46 -11.35 -9.06 -26.87
N LEU A 47 -11.35 -10.33 -26.45
CA LEU A 47 -12.27 -11.34 -26.99
C LEU A 47 -13.74 -11.04 -26.69
N PHE A 48 -14.04 -10.61 -25.46
CA PHE A 48 -15.38 -10.21 -25.04
C PHE A 48 -15.86 -8.96 -25.80
N GLU A 49 -15.04 -7.92 -25.84
CA GLU A 49 -15.30 -6.67 -26.55
C GLU A 49 -15.49 -6.88 -28.04
N GLY A 50 -14.60 -7.63 -28.69
CA GLY A 50 -14.71 -7.95 -30.11
C GLY A 50 -16.01 -8.69 -30.44
N ARG A 51 -16.51 -9.54 -29.54
CA ARG A 51 -17.82 -10.20 -29.69
C ARG A 51 -18.98 -9.22 -29.51
N LEU A 52 -18.90 -8.31 -28.54
CA LEU A 52 -19.91 -7.27 -28.34
C LEU A 52 -19.96 -6.29 -29.52
N LEU A 53 -18.81 -5.86 -30.04
CA LEU A 53 -18.71 -5.03 -31.24
C LEU A 53 -19.40 -5.69 -32.44
N ALA A 54 -19.07 -6.96 -32.69
CA ALA A 54 -19.68 -7.73 -33.77
C ALA A 54 -21.21 -7.88 -33.58
N ARG A 55 -21.66 -8.08 -32.34
CA ARG A 55 -23.09 -8.28 -32.03
C ARG A 55 -23.90 -6.99 -32.10
N PHE A 56 -23.45 -5.91 -31.45
CA PHE A 56 -24.22 -4.67 -31.32
C PHE A 56 -24.09 -3.75 -32.53
N PHE A 57 -22.97 -3.83 -33.25
CA PHE A 57 -22.68 -2.96 -34.38
C PHE A 57 -22.56 -3.71 -35.72
N GLY A 58 -22.78 -5.03 -35.74
CA GLY A 58 -22.80 -5.82 -36.98
C GLY A 58 -21.46 -5.84 -37.72
N THR A 59 -20.33 -5.75 -37.03
CA THR A 59 -18.99 -5.85 -37.63
C THR A 59 -18.57 -7.30 -37.82
N GLN A 60 -17.57 -7.54 -38.69
CA GLN A 60 -17.06 -8.90 -38.91
C GLN A 60 -16.37 -9.44 -37.65
N ARG A 61 -16.92 -10.52 -37.07
CA ARG A 61 -16.50 -11.08 -35.77
C ARG A 61 -15.00 -11.32 -35.62
N SER A 62 -14.35 -11.96 -36.59
CA SER A 62 -12.92 -12.27 -36.53
C SER A 62 -12.05 -11.01 -36.50
N LYS A 63 -12.36 -10.03 -37.36
CA LYS A 63 -11.67 -8.73 -37.41
C LYS A 63 -11.88 -7.95 -36.12
N SER A 64 -13.10 -7.89 -35.60
CA SER A 64 -13.40 -7.19 -34.34
C SER A 64 -12.67 -7.77 -33.15
N ILE A 65 -12.59 -9.11 -33.03
CA ILE A 65 -11.81 -9.77 -31.97
C ILE A 65 -10.32 -9.44 -32.11
N GLY A 66 -9.74 -9.59 -33.30
CA GLY A 66 -8.32 -9.31 -33.50
C GLY A 66 -7.94 -7.85 -33.18
N ILE A 67 -8.76 -6.90 -33.64
CA ILE A 67 -8.55 -5.48 -33.41
C ILE A 67 -8.75 -5.11 -31.93
N ALA A 68 -9.80 -5.62 -31.27
CA ALA A 68 -10.05 -5.33 -29.85
C ALA A 68 -8.93 -5.88 -28.96
N ILE A 69 -8.43 -7.10 -29.21
CA ILE A 69 -7.28 -7.65 -28.48
C ILE A 69 -6.05 -6.75 -28.67
N LEU A 70 -5.73 -6.37 -29.91
CA LEU A 70 -4.58 -5.50 -30.17
C LEU A 70 -4.72 -4.15 -29.46
N ALA A 71 -5.89 -3.52 -29.54
CA ALA A 71 -6.18 -2.25 -28.90
C ALA A 71 -5.99 -2.31 -27.38
N ASN A 72 -6.50 -3.36 -26.73
CA ASN A 72 -6.36 -3.58 -25.28
C ASN A 72 -4.90 -3.71 -24.85
N TYR A 73 -4.07 -4.45 -25.59
CA TYR A 73 -2.65 -4.55 -25.23
C TYR A 73 -1.93 -3.21 -25.43
N VAL A 74 -2.21 -2.50 -26.52
CA VAL A 74 -1.60 -1.19 -26.77
C VAL A 74 -1.99 -0.21 -25.66
N SER A 75 -3.28 -0.14 -25.28
CA SER A 75 -3.76 0.74 -24.21
C SER A 75 -3.18 0.36 -22.85
N ALA A 76 -3.10 -0.94 -22.53
CA ALA A 76 -2.51 -1.41 -21.28
C ALA A 76 -1.03 -1.03 -21.15
N TRP A 77 -0.21 -1.27 -22.19
CA TRP A 77 1.22 -0.93 -22.17
C TRP A 77 1.46 0.57 -22.12
N LEU A 78 0.70 1.36 -22.90
CA LEU A 78 0.76 2.82 -22.85
C LEU A 78 0.27 3.39 -21.52
N GLY A 79 -0.59 2.69 -20.78
CA GLY A 79 -0.97 3.06 -19.42
C GLY A 79 0.08 2.70 -18.37
N VAL A 80 0.63 1.49 -18.41
CA VAL A 80 1.55 0.95 -17.39
C VAL A 80 2.90 1.65 -17.40
N VAL A 81 3.50 1.86 -18.58
CA VAL A 81 4.86 2.44 -18.69
C VAL A 81 4.97 3.82 -18.01
N PRO A 82 4.12 4.81 -18.32
CA PRO A 82 4.17 6.10 -17.63
C PRO A 82 3.77 6.00 -16.16
N LEU A 83 2.88 5.07 -15.79
CA LEU A 83 2.47 4.88 -14.41
C LEU A 83 3.65 4.46 -13.52
N ILE A 84 4.50 3.53 -13.98
CA ILE A 84 5.70 3.11 -13.26
C ILE A 84 6.62 4.30 -13.01
N SER A 85 6.82 5.14 -14.02
CA SER A 85 7.66 6.35 -13.92
C SER A 85 7.09 7.42 -12.98
N LEU A 86 5.76 7.46 -12.81
CA LEU A 86 5.08 8.43 -11.95
C LEU A 86 4.84 7.91 -10.52
N ALA A 87 4.87 6.60 -10.30
CA ALA A 87 4.55 5.97 -9.02
C ALA A 87 5.40 6.50 -7.84
N SER A 88 6.67 6.83 -8.08
CA SER A 88 7.54 7.43 -7.06
C SER A 88 7.07 8.80 -6.60
N ARG A 89 6.48 9.61 -7.50
CA ARG A 89 5.98 10.96 -7.19
C ARG A 89 4.71 10.95 -6.33
N PHE A 90 4.01 9.83 -6.30
CA PHE A 90 2.76 9.70 -5.55
C PHE A 90 2.98 9.20 -4.12
N GLN A 91 4.21 8.85 -3.73
CA GLN A 91 4.50 8.32 -2.40
C GLN A 91 4.34 9.38 -1.30
N ASP A 92 4.47 10.66 -1.62
CA ASP A 92 4.42 11.76 -0.64
C ASP A 92 3.02 12.34 -0.44
N ILE A 93 2.01 11.87 -1.19
CA ILE A 93 0.65 12.42 -1.13
C ILE A 93 0.00 12.16 0.25
N PRO A 94 -0.53 13.17 0.96
CA PRO A 94 -1.20 12.97 2.24
C PRO A 94 -2.25 11.86 2.19
N LEU A 95 -2.35 11.08 3.26
CA LEU A 95 -3.17 9.87 3.25
C LEU A 95 -4.66 10.18 3.00
N GLU A 96 -5.10 11.36 3.44
CA GLU A 96 -6.43 11.94 3.21
C GLU A 96 -6.76 12.09 1.71
N SER A 97 -5.76 12.45 0.91
CA SER A 97 -5.90 12.72 -0.52
C SER A 97 -5.88 11.46 -1.38
N VAL A 98 -5.48 10.31 -0.82
CA VAL A 98 -5.36 9.04 -1.55
C VAL A 98 -6.69 8.61 -2.18
N LYS A 99 -7.81 8.77 -1.47
CA LYS A 99 -9.13 8.41 -2.00
C LYS A 99 -9.51 9.24 -3.23
N THR A 100 -9.22 10.54 -3.19
CA THR A 100 -9.44 11.44 -4.32
C THR A 100 -8.52 11.08 -5.48
N LEU A 101 -7.23 10.84 -5.20
CA LEU A 101 -6.28 10.42 -6.23
C LEU A 101 -6.76 9.15 -6.94
N LEU A 102 -7.16 8.10 -6.21
CA LEU A 102 -7.61 6.84 -6.82
C LEU A 102 -8.84 7.03 -7.72
N ARG A 103 -9.78 7.88 -7.33
CA ARG A 103 -10.96 8.21 -8.16
C ARG A 103 -10.57 8.95 -9.44
N VAL A 104 -9.69 9.94 -9.32
CA VAL A 104 -9.20 10.73 -10.45
C VAL A 104 -8.38 9.83 -11.38
N SER A 105 -7.47 9.01 -10.85
CA SER A 105 -6.68 8.06 -11.63
C SER A 105 -7.55 7.04 -12.36
N PHE A 106 -8.62 6.53 -11.73
CA PHE A 106 -9.56 5.63 -12.40
C PHE A 106 -10.28 6.31 -13.58
N LEU A 107 -10.76 7.55 -13.39
CA LEU A 107 -11.40 8.33 -14.45
C LEU A 107 -10.43 8.65 -15.59
N LEU A 108 -9.21 9.08 -15.26
CA LEU A 108 -8.16 9.35 -16.25
C LEU A 108 -7.76 8.10 -17.01
N ALA A 109 -7.63 6.96 -16.34
CA ALA A 109 -7.35 5.68 -16.99
C ALA A 109 -8.45 5.33 -18.01
N PHE A 110 -9.72 5.47 -17.62
CA PHE A 110 -10.86 5.24 -18.51
C PHE A 110 -10.83 6.15 -19.75
N ILE A 111 -10.65 7.47 -19.55
CA ILE A 111 -10.57 8.44 -20.65
C ILE A 111 -9.40 8.09 -21.57
N LEU A 112 -8.23 7.78 -21.01
CA LEU A 112 -7.04 7.44 -21.77
C LEU A 112 -7.25 6.15 -22.58
N THR A 113 -7.87 5.11 -22.00
CA THR A 113 -8.23 3.89 -22.73
C THR A 113 -9.14 4.22 -23.92
N VAL A 114 -10.21 5.00 -23.70
CA VAL A 114 -11.12 5.41 -24.79
C VAL A 114 -10.34 6.13 -25.90
N LEU A 115 -9.46 7.08 -25.57
CA LEU A 115 -8.69 7.83 -26.56
C LEU A 115 -7.71 6.95 -27.33
N ILE A 116 -6.99 6.06 -26.65
CA ILE A 116 -5.98 5.19 -27.27
C ILE A 116 -6.64 4.13 -28.16
N GLU A 117 -7.77 3.56 -27.74
CA GLU A 117 -8.43 2.48 -28.47
C GLU A 117 -9.31 2.98 -29.61
N TYR A 118 -9.74 4.24 -29.56
CA TYR A 118 -10.55 4.88 -30.59
C TYR A 118 -10.04 4.64 -32.04
N PRO A 119 -8.76 4.89 -32.39
CA PRO A 119 -8.26 4.66 -33.76
C PRO A 119 -8.42 3.19 -34.20
N PHE A 120 -8.25 2.23 -33.30
CA PHE A 120 -8.43 0.81 -33.59
C PHE A 120 -9.89 0.48 -33.88
N ILE A 121 -10.81 0.98 -33.05
CA ILE A 121 -12.24 0.78 -33.27
C ILE A 121 -12.68 1.47 -34.56
N TRP A 122 -12.19 2.67 -34.86
CA TRP A 122 -12.50 3.39 -36.09
C TRP A 122 -12.13 2.59 -37.36
N LEU A 123 -11.03 1.82 -37.35
CA LEU A 123 -10.67 0.94 -38.47
C LEU A 123 -11.76 -0.09 -38.82
N LEU A 124 -12.60 -0.50 -37.86
CA LEU A 124 -13.73 -1.41 -38.10
C LEU A 124 -14.91 -0.73 -38.80
N PHE A 125 -15.03 0.59 -38.65
CA PHE A 125 -16.16 1.38 -39.15
C PHE A 125 -15.80 2.26 -40.34
N ARG A 126 -14.51 2.38 -40.72
CA ARG A 126 -14.02 3.37 -41.70
C ARG A 126 -14.78 3.38 -43.03
N ASP A 127 -15.26 2.23 -43.48
CA ASP A 127 -15.98 2.05 -44.75
C ASP A 127 -17.50 2.35 -44.64
N ARG A 128 -17.98 2.76 -43.46
CA ARG A 128 -19.40 3.06 -43.20
C ARG A 128 -19.67 4.57 -43.19
N PRO A 129 -20.87 5.00 -43.57
CA PRO A 129 -21.27 6.40 -43.38
C PRO A 129 -21.28 6.76 -41.89
N ASN A 130 -20.87 7.98 -41.54
CA ASN A 130 -20.73 8.44 -40.15
C ASN A 130 -19.80 7.57 -39.29
N SER A 131 -18.74 7.01 -39.90
CA SER A 131 -17.78 6.10 -39.24
C SER A 131 -17.20 6.66 -37.95
N PHE A 132 -16.89 7.96 -37.92
CA PHE A 132 -16.38 8.67 -36.74
C PHE A 132 -17.32 8.52 -35.53
N TRP A 133 -18.58 8.93 -35.68
CA TRP A 133 -19.56 8.91 -34.58
C TRP A 133 -19.96 7.49 -34.17
N GLN A 134 -20.04 6.57 -35.14
CA GLN A 134 -20.30 5.16 -34.85
C GLN A 134 -19.16 4.54 -34.03
N ALA A 135 -17.91 4.80 -34.41
CA ALA A 135 -16.74 4.32 -33.69
C ALA A 135 -16.65 4.92 -32.28
N ALA A 136 -16.91 6.22 -32.13
CA ALA A 136 -16.89 6.89 -30.83
C ALA A 136 -17.95 6.31 -29.88
N LYS A 137 -19.20 6.15 -30.37
CA LYS A 137 -20.29 5.53 -29.62
C LYS A 137 -20.00 4.09 -29.26
N ALA A 138 -19.49 3.30 -30.21
CA ALA A 138 -19.12 1.91 -29.99
C ALA A 138 -18.04 1.79 -28.93
N ASN A 139 -16.96 2.55 -29.07
CA ASN A 139 -15.85 2.55 -28.13
C ASN A 139 -16.34 2.91 -26.72
N LEU A 140 -17.11 3.99 -26.55
CA LEU A 140 -17.60 4.40 -25.24
C LEU A 140 -18.47 3.33 -24.55
N ILE A 141 -19.40 2.71 -25.30
CA ILE A 141 -20.28 1.67 -24.75
C ILE A 141 -19.47 0.43 -24.35
N ILE A 142 -18.57 -0.01 -25.23
CA ILE A 142 -17.79 -1.23 -25.03
C ILE A 142 -16.83 -1.07 -23.85
N GLN A 143 -16.10 0.04 -23.80
CA GLN A 143 -15.20 0.34 -22.68
C GLN A 143 -15.94 0.45 -21.35
N SER A 144 -17.14 1.05 -21.34
CA SER A 144 -17.96 1.13 -20.13
C SER A 144 -18.35 -0.25 -19.60
N LEU A 145 -18.74 -1.17 -20.50
CA LEU A 145 -19.08 -2.55 -20.13
C LEU A 145 -17.86 -3.34 -19.63
N SER A 146 -16.71 -3.21 -20.31
CA SER A 146 -15.48 -3.87 -19.89
C SER A 146 -14.98 -3.36 -18.55
N TYR A 147 -15.02 -2.05 -18.31
CA TYR A 147 -14.62 -1.48 -17.03
C TYR A 147 -15.51 -1.93 -15.87
N LEU A 148 -16.80 -2.16 -16.09
CA LEU A 148 -17.67 -2.77 -15.07
C LEU A 148 -17.18 -4.18 -14.70
N ILE A 149 -16.81 -5.00 -15.70
CA ILE A 149 -16.27 -6.34 -15.47
C ILE A 149 -14.96 -6.27 -14.70
N ILE A 150 -14.04 -5.38 -15.11
CA ILE A 150 -12.75 -5.15 -14.43
C ILE A 150 -13.00 -4.73 -12.98
N TYR A 151 -13.90 -3.78 -12.76
CA TYR A 151 -14.23 -3.30 -11.42
C TYR A 151 -14.69 -4.43 -10.51
N PHE A 152 -15.67 -5.24 -10.94
CA PHE A 152 -16.16 -6.37 -10.15
C PHE A 152 -15.11 -7.48 -9.99
N PHE A 153 -14.25 -7.68 -10.98
CA PHE A 153 -13.16 -8.65 -10.90
C PHE A 153 -12.12 -8.26 -9.85
N PHE A 154 -11.72 -6.98 -9.78
CA PHE A 154 -10.70 -6.50 -8.85
C PHE A 154 -11.25 -6.11 -7.46
N LEU A 155 -12.56 -5.92 -7.31
CA LEU A 155 -13.20 -5.58 -6.04
C LEU A 155 -12.78 -6.49 -4.87
N PRO A 156 -12.79 -7.85 -4.98
CA PRO A 156 -12.38 -8.71 -3.87
C PRO A 156 -10.87 -8.73 -3.61
N TYR A 157 -10.04 -8.28 -4.57
CA TYR A 157 -8.58 -8.34 -4.48
C TYR A 157 -7.93 -7.02 -4.10
N SER A 158 -8.70 -5.96 -3.86
CA SER A 158 -8.16 -4.64 -3.54
C SER A 158 -7.91 -4.50 -2.03
N PRO A 159 -6.65 -4.55 -1.54
CA PRO A 159 -6.32 -4.32 -0.14
C PRO A 159 -6.31 -2.81 0.17
N THR A 160 -7.40 -2.10 -0.12
CA THR A 160 -7.56 -0.64 0.04
C THR A 160 -8.29 -0.25 1.33
N SER A 161 -8.40 -1.16 2.29
CA SER A 161 -9.16 -0.93 3.53
C SER A 161 -8.67 0.28 4.33
N LEU A 162 -7.39 0.66 4.25
CA LEU A 162 -6.91 1.90 4.87
C LEU A 162 -7.55 3.15 4.25
N ALA A 163 -7.78 3.17 2.93
CA ALA A 163 -8.37 4.32 2.23
C ALA A 163 -9.91 4.28 2.18
N THR A 164 -10.52 3.10 2.25
CA THR A 164 -11.98 2.94 2.12
C THR A 164 -12.70 2.81 3.45
N ASN A 165 -12.06 2.18 4.44
CA ASN A 165 -12.73 1.81 5.69
C ASN A 165 -12.37 2.71 6.86
N LEU A 166 -11.32 3.54 6.74
CA LEU A 166 -10.96 4.50 7.78
C LEU A 166 -11.52 5.89 7.49
N GLN A 167 -11.90 6.56 8.56
CA GLN A 167 -12.23 7.97 8.58
C GLN A 167 -11.01 8.77 9.07
N PHE A 168 -10.57 9.73 8.26
CA PHE A 168 -9.61 10.73 8.69
C PHE A 168 -10.31 11.73 9.59
N VAL A 169 -9.76 11.90 10.79
CA VAL A 169 -10.27 12.83 11.80
C VAL A 169 -9.14 13.73 12.30
N PRO A 170 -9.45 14.92 12.82
CA PRO A 170 -8.45 15.74 13.51
C PRO A 170 -7.85 14.98 14.70
N PHE A 171 -6.57 15.24 14.99
CA PHE A 171 -5.87 14.61 16.11
C PHE A 171 -6.59 14.80 17.45
N SER A 172 -7.28 15.94 17.65
CA SER A 172 -8.07 16.23 18.84
C SER A 172 -9.16 15.19 19.15
N GLU A 173 -9.73 14.53 18.14
CA GLU A 173 -10.71 13.44 18.34
C GLU A 173 -10.09 12.12 18.81
N LEU A 174 -8.78 11.95 18.56
CA LEU A 174 -8.04 10.72 18.86
C LEU A 174 -7.00 10.91 19.95
N GLN A 175 -7.00 12.04 20.67
CA GLN A 175 -6.10 12.27 21.79
C GLN A 175 -6.17 11.10 22.79
N PRO A 176 -5.04 10.46 23.09
CA PRO A 176 -5.01 9.40 24.07
C PRO A 176 -5.23 9.95 25.48
N THR A 177 -5.80 9.15 26.38
CA THR A 177 -6.11 9.61 27.75
C THR A 177 -4.93 9.51 28.72
N GLY A 178 -3.86 8.82 28.33
CA GLY A 178 -2.67 8.60 29.15
C GLY A 178 -1.58 9.65 28.96
N ASN A 179 -0.67 9.75 29.92
CA ASN A 179 0.56 10.53 29.77
C ASN A 179 1.56 9.73 28.92
N TYR A 180 1.67 10.10 27.65
CA TYR A 180 2.56 9.45 26.68
C TYR A 180 3.59 10.44 26.15
N ALA A 181 4.78 9.94 25.84
CA ALA A 181 5.78 10.67 25.08
C ALA A 181 6.09 9.90 23.81
N LEU A 182 5.98 10.57 22.66
CA LEU A 182 6.40 10.09 21.35
C LEU A 182 7.79 10.68 21.05
N TYR A 183 8.78 9.81 20.93
CA TYR A 183 10.09 10.15 20.38
C TYR A 183 10.11 9.79 18.90
N PHE A 184 10.63 10.69 18.08
CA PHE A 184 10.72 10.49 16.64
C PHE A 184 11.90 11.27 16.05
N ILE A 185 12.27 10.94 14.82
CA ILE A 185 13.29 11.63 14.05
C ILE A 185 12.61 12.63 13.13
N SER A 186 13.11 13.87 13.11
CA SER A 186 12.57 14.95 12.28
C SER A 186 12.53 14.57 10.78
N PRO A 187 11.66 15.21 9.97
CA PRO A 187 11.57 14.92 8.53
C PRO A 187 12.89 15.07 7.76
N ASP A 188 13.72 16.04 8.16
CA ASP A 188 15.05 16.27 7.57
C ASP A 188 16.12 15.29 8.05
N LYS A 189 15.76 14.37 8.97
CA LYS A 189 16.61 13.34 9.56
C LYS A 189 17.79 13.87 10.39
N LYS A 190 17.73 15.13 10.83
CA LYS A 190 18.82 15.78 11.57
C LYS A 190 18.58 15.89 13.07
N GLN A 191 17.37 15.69 13.55
CA GLN A 191 17.02 15.95 14.95
C GLN A 191 16.21 14.80 15.55
N VAL A 192 16.43 14.56 16.83
CA VAL A 192 15.53 13.78 17.69
C VAL A 192 14.56 14.76 18.32
N MET A 193 13.28 14.46 18.19
CA MET A 193 12.18 15.28 18.68
C MET A 193 11.30 14.47 19.65
N ARG A 194 10.58 15.19 20.51
CA ARG A 194 9.62 14.62 21.46
C ARG A 194 8.26 15.32 21.35
N SER A 195 7.17 14.58 21.31
CA SER A 195 5.80 15.11 21.43
C SER A 195 5.06 14.43 22.58
N ARG A 196 4.16 15.14 23.25
CA ARG A 196 3.35 14.60 24.37
C ARG A 196 2.03 13.95 23.94
N LEU A 197 1.81 13.78 22.63
CA LEU A 197 0.54 13.31 22.06
C LEU A 197 -0.69 14.12 22.57
N ASP A 198 -0.49 15.39 22.92
CA ASP A 198 -1.53 16.31 23.41
C ASP A 198 -1.89 17.39 22.36
N GLY A 199 -1.31 17.29 21.16
CA GLY A 199 -1.51 18.23 20.06
C GLY A 199 -0.63 19.47 20.13
N LYS A 200 0.24 19.59 21.15
CA LYS A 200 1.22 20.67 21.20
C LYS A 200 2.38 20.41 20.23
N PRO A 201 3.08 21.49 19.80
CA PRO A 201 4.26 21.35 18.96
C PRO A 201 5.32 20.43 19.59
N PRO A 202 6.02 19.62 18.78
CA PRO A 202 7.14 18.83 19.25
C PRO A 202 8.29 19.67 19.81
N GLU A 203 8.95 19.13 20.82
CA GLU A 203 10.11 19.70 21.49
C GLU A 203 11.39 19.09 20.91
N PHE A 204 12.41 19.92 20.73
CA PHE A 204 13.75 19.48 20.35
C PHE A 204 14.44 18.75 21.51
N ILE A 205 15.03 17.58 21.22
CA ILE A 205 15.76 16.78 22.21
C ILE A 205 17.27 16.77 21.92
N LYS A 206 17.66 16.45 20.68
CA LYS A 206 19.08 16.26 20.35
C LYS A 206 19.33 16.45 18.86
N ASP A 207 20.45 17.10 18.53
CA ASP A 207 20.98 17.18 17.17
C ASP A 207 21.74 15.89 16.84
N ILE A 208 21.39 15.27 15.73
CA ILE A 208 21.99 14.05 15.18
C ILE A 208 22.52 14.25 13.77
N SER A 209 22.60 15.49 13.27
CA SER A 209 23.09 15.82 11.93
C SER A 209 24.53 15.36 11.66
N HIS A 210 25.34 15.23 12.71
CA HIS A 210 26.71 14.73 12.66
C HIS A 210 26.80 13.20 12.58
N LEU A 211 25.69 12.49 12.82
CA LEU A 211 25.63 11.03 12.73
C LEU A 211 25.38 10.62 11.29
N ASN A 212 26.38 9.99 10.67
CA ASN A 212 26.26 9.49 9.30
C ASN A 212 25.72 8.07 9.31
N PHE A 213 24.41 7.93 9.12
CA PHE A 213 23.76 6.62 9.06
C PHE A 213 23.78 6.08 7.63
N SER A 214 24.41 4.91 7.44
CA SER A 214 24.34 4.19 6.15
C SER A 214 22.94 3.64 5.86
N TYR A 215 22.11 3.51 6.89
CA TYR A 215 20.76 2.95 6.81
C TYR A 215 19.80 3.77 7.66
N ARG A 216 18.50 3.49 7.52
CA ARG A 216 17.46 4.16 8.29
C ARG A 216 17.65 3.86 9.80
N PRO A 217 17.90 4.88 10.64
CA PRO A 217 18.04 4.67 12.06
C PRO A 217 16.68 4.45 12.73
N TYR A 218 16.65 3.68 13.81
CA TYR A 218 15.46 3.38 14.61
C TYR A 218 15.78 3.54 16.10
N PHE A 219 14.76 3.83 16.91
CA PHE A 219 14.93 3.89 18.35
C PHE A 219 14.85 2.51 18.97
N CYS A 220 15.74 2.26 19.92
CA CYS A 220 15.75 1.11 20.80
C CYS A 220 15.75 1.58 22.24
N SER A 221 15.03 0.87 23.10
CA SER A 221 15.10 1.09 24.54
C SER A 221 15.83 -0.06 25.21
N HIS A 222 16.86 0.23 25.99
CA HIS A 222 17.56 -0.76 26.78
C HIS A 222 17.26 -0.57 28.26
N GLN A 223 16.89 -1.66 28.93
CA GLN A 223 16.70 -1.65 30.37
C GLN A 223 18.07 -1.82 31.06
N THR A 224 18.38 -0.94 32.00
CA THR A 224 19.61 -1.02 32.80
C THR A 224 19.44 -2.01 33.96
N ALA A 225 20.55 -2.35 34.62
CA ALA A 225 20.52 -3.16 35.85
C ALA A 225 19.67 -2.54 36.97
N GLN A 226 19.54 -1.20 36.98
CA GLN A 226 18.73 -0.43 37.93
C GLN A 226 17.25 -0.35 37.54
N LYS A 227 16.79 -1.12 36.53
CA LYS A 227 15.43 -1.09 35.98
C LYS A 227 15.04 0.28 35.40
N THR A 228 16.01 1.11 35.02
CA THR A 228 15.78 2.33 34.25
C THR A 228 15.83 2.03 32.76
N PHE A 229 15.29 2.92 31.93
CA PHE A 229 15.33 2.76 30.47
C PHE A 229 16.19 3.85 29.85
N ASP A 230 17.14 3.45 29.02
CA ASP A 230 17.96 4.35 28.21
C ASP A 230 17.48 4.31 26.75
N LEU A 231 17.47 5.49 26.10
CA LEU A 231 17.07 5.64 24.70
C LEU A 231 18.31 5.58 23.81
N PHE A 232 18.34 4.64 22.88
CA PHE A 232 19.37 4.50 21.87
C PHE A 232 18.79 4.77 20.49
N LEU A 233 19.60 5.40 19.66
CA LEU A 233 19.40 5.49 18.22
C LEU A 233 20.34 4.49 17.56
N GLU A 234 19.77 3.54 16.85
CA GLU A 234 20.51 2.42 16.28
C GLU A 234 20.39 2.41 14.77
N SER A 235 21.51 2.11 14.12
CA SER A 235 21.58 1.84 12.69
C SER A 235 22.62 0.76 12.48
N TYR A 236 22.16 -0.41 12.03
CA TYR A 236 23.01 -1.58 11.83
C TYR A 236 23.68 -2.06 13.14
N ASN A 237 25.00 -1.90 13.24
CA ASN A 237 25.83 -2.31 14.37
C ASN A 237 26.37 -1.09 15.13
N VAL A 238 25.82 0.09 14.85
CA VAL A 238 26.19 1.34 15.52
C VAL A 238 25.03 1.77 16.40
N GLN A 239 25.32 1.98 17.68
CA GLN A 239 24.36 2.42 18.68
C GLN A 239 24.83 3.75 19.28
N HIS A 240 23.94 4.74 19.29
CA HIS A 240 24.19 6.03 19.89
C HIS A 240 23.20 6.29 21.02
N LYS A 241 23.70 6.42 22.23
CA LYS A 241 22.85 6.81 23.37
C LYS A 241 22.35 8.24 23.20
N ILE A 242 21.04 8.40 23.26
CA ILE A 242 20.34 9.69 23.12
C ILE A 242 20.00 10.26 24.48
N LEU A 243 19.30 9.49 25.32
CA LEU A 243 18.87 9.88 26.66
C LEU A 243 19.13 8.76 27.66
N SER A 244 19.47 9.14 28.89
CA SER A 244 19.48 8.23 30.03
C SER A 244 18.12 8.29 30.74
N ASP A 245 17.68 7.16 31.29
CA ASP A 245 16.58 7.09 32.25
C ASP A 245 15.30 7.84 31.81
N PHE A 246 14.93 7.69 30.53
CA PHE A 246 13.99 8.59 29.86
C PHE A 246 12.51 8.22 30.05
N ALA A 247 12.23 7.01 30.52
CA ALA A 247 10.88 6.45 30.61
C ALA A 247 10.68 5.66 31.91
N THR A 248 9.42 5.61 32.38
CA THR A 248 8.99 4.64 33.40
C THR A 248 8.61 3.31 32.79
N ARG A 249 8.17 3.32 31.53
CA ARG A 249 7.80 2.12 30.77
C ARG A 249 8.02 2.31 29.28
N THR A 250 8.59 1.31 28.65
CA THR A 250 8.76 1.23 27.20
C THR A 250 7.88 0.12 26.62
N PRO A 251 7.61 0.13 25.30
CA PRO A 251 6.81 -0.91 24.67
C PRO A 251 7.48 -2.27 24.82
N THR A 252 6.70 -3.27 25.22
CA THR A 252 7.16 -4.66 25.32
C THR A 252 6.58 -5.46 24.16
N TRP A 253 7.37 -6.39 23.61
CA TRP A 253 6.91 -7.31 22.57
C TRP A 253 6.37 -8.59 23.18
N ILE A 254 5.34 -9.18 22.56
CA ILE A 254 4.57 -10.32 23.10
C ILE A 254 5.42 -11.60 23.19
N SER A 255 6.52 -11.71 22.44
CA SER A 255 7.44 -12.84 22.54
C SER A 255 8.81 -12.40 23.08
N GLU A 256 9.16 -12.88 24.28
CA GLU A 256 10.48 -12.70 24.94
C GLU A 256 11.67 -13.27 24.15
N LYS A 257 11.43 -14.04 23.07
CA LYS A 257 12.48 -14.55 22.20
C LYS A 257 12.91 -13.48 21.20
N GLU A 258 13.89 -12.66 21.60
CA GLU A 258 14.77 -11.86 20.75
C GLU A 258 14.08 -11.14 19.58
N ILE A 259 13.05 -10.33 19.87
CA ILE A 259 12.64 -9.33 18.88
C ILE A 259 13.64 -8.20 18.93
N ASP A 260 14.54 -8.25 17.96
CA ASP A 260 15.50 -7.22 17.64
C ASP A 260 14.73 -5.94 17.31
N CYS A 261 14.95 -4.86 18.08
CA CYS A 261 14.34 -3.56 17.83
C CYS A 261 14.66 -3.01 16.41
N ARG A 262 15.61 -3.66 15.72
CA ARG A 262 16.00 -3.46 14.33
C ARG A 262 14.98 -3.93 13.31
N MET A 263 13.95 -4.69 13.70
CA MET A 263 12.89 -5.09 12.79
C MET A 263 11.72 -4.09 12.84
N PRO A 264 11.58 -3.18 11.87
CA PRO A 264 10.40 -2.33 11.73
C PRO A 264 9.18 -3.10 11.19
N TRP A 265 9.12 -4.40 11.44
CA TRP A 265 8.04 -5.34 11.13
C TRP A 265 7.98 -6.41 12.22
N GLY A 266 6.80 -6.99 12.44
CA GLY A 266 6.58 -7.96 13.51
C GLY A 266 5.31 -7.68 14.30
N PRO A 267 5.17 -8.30 15.49
CA PRO A 267 4.03 -8.09 16.39
C PRO A 267 3.98 -6.62 16.87
N VAL A 268 2.81 -6.03 17.04
CA VAL A 268 2.66 -4.66 17.56
C VAL A 268 3.18 -4.64 19.00
N ALA A 269 4.14 -3.78 19.30
CA ALA A 269 4.64 -3.60 20.66
C ALA A 269 3.55 -2.95 21.54
N SER A 270 3.48 -3.29 22.82
CA SER A 270 2.41 -2.85 23.70
C SER A 270 2.92 -2.08 24.93
N LEU A 271 2.27 -0.96 25.25
CA LEU A 271 2.42 -0.27 26.54
C LEU A 271 1.36 -0.70 27.57
N SER A 272 0.49 -1.64 27.19
CA SER A 272 -0.55 -2.21 28.03
C SER A 272 -0.06 -3.52 28.65
N ASP A 273 -0.48 -3.80 29.89
CA ASP A 273 -0.32 -5.12 30.53
C ASP A 273 -1.23 -6.18 29.91
N ARG A 274 -2.18 -5.76 29.08
CA ARG A 274 -3.10 -6.62 28.33
C ARG A 274 -2.81 -6.49 26.85
N ASP A 275 -2.56 -7.62 26.20
CA ASP A 275 -2.44 -7.70 24.75
C ASP A 275 -3.83 -7.62 24.12
N ILE A 276 -4.26 -6.40 23.81
CA ILE A 276 -5.50 -6.15 23.07
C ILE A 276 -5.24 -6.31 21.55
N ILE A 277 -4.02 -6.60 21.11
CA ILE A 277 -3.72 -6.94 19.71
C ILE A 277 -2.81 -8.16 19.71
N GLN A 278 -3.42 -9.35 19.82
CA GLN A 278 -2.67 -10.62 19.96
C GLN A 278 -1.92 -11.05 18.68
N GLU A 279 -2.34 -10.56 17.50
CA GLU A 279 -1.74 -10.92 16.20
C GLU A 279 -1.40 -9.68 15.37
N GLY A 280 -0.78 -8.70 16.03
CA GLY A 280 -0.41 -7.42 15.45
C GLY A 280 0.72 -7.51 14.44
N TYR A 281 0.60 -8.21 13.31
CA TYR A 281 1.68 -8.19 12.32
C TYR A 281 1.62 -6.93 11.48
N HIS A 282 2.68 -6.12 11.51
CA HIS A 282 3.01 -5.24 10.40
C HIS A 282 4.11 -5.88 9.57
N ASN A 283 3.90 -5.95 8.25
CA ASN A 283 4.79 -6.65 7.33
C ASN A 283 5.55 -5.63 6.48
N THR A 284 6.77 -5.97 6.05
CA THR A 284 7.51 -5.18 5.04
C THR A 284 6.75 -5.09 3.72
N PHE A 285 5.96 -6.12 3.42
CA PHE A 285 5.08 -6.16 2.25
C PHE A 285 3.81 -5.33 2.49
N GLU A 286 3.50 -4.39 1.60
CA GLU A 286 2.35 -3.47 1.75
C GLU A 286 0.98 -4.18 1.86
N GLU A 287 0.89 -5.45 1.45
CA GLU A 287 -0.32 -6.28 1.56
C GLU A 287 -0.62 -6.74 2.99
N GLY A 288 0.40 -6.74 3.87
CA GLY A 288 0.25 -7.09 5.27
C GLY A 288 -0.48 -5.99 6.04
N GLY A 289 -0.10 -4.73 5.81
CA GLY A 289 -0.64 -3.58 6.52
C GLY A 289 -0.51 -3.74 8.04
N ILE A 290 -1.53 -3.34 8.79
CA ILE A 290 -1.71 -3.67 10.20
C ILE A 290 -2.98 -4.51 10.36
N ARG A 291 -2.89 -5.60 11.13
CA ARG A 291 -4.04 -6.46 11.46
C ARG A 291 -4.06 -6.79 12.94
N GLY A 292 -5.22 -7.14 13.47
CA GLY A 292 -5.34 -7.44 14.89
C GLY A 292 -6.73 -7.88 15.33
N SER A 293 -6.83 -8.31 16.59
CA SER A 293 -8.09 -8.64 17.27
C SER A 293 -7.96 -8.33 18.76
N ALA A 294 -9.02 -7.79 19.35
CA ALA A 294 -9.03 -7.30 20.74
C ALA A 294 -8.89 -8.43 21.76
N SER A 295 -9.54 -9.55 21.47
CA SER A 295 -9.68 -10.73 22.31
C SER A 295 -10.40 -11.80 21.49
N PRO A 296 -10.37 -13.09 21.90
CA PRO A 296 -11.23 -14.11 21.33
C PRO A 296 -12.70 -13.64 21.27
N GLY A 297 -13.31 -13.69 20.07
CA GLY A 297 -14.69 -13.25 19.84
C GLY A 297 -14.89 -11.76 19.53
N LYS A 298 -13.83 -10.94 19.56
CA LYS A 298 -13.90 -9.53 19.14
C LYS A 298 -13.66 -9.37 17.63
N PRO A 299 -14.22 -8.31 17.01
CA PRO A 299 -14.06 -8.09 15.57
C PRO A 299 -12.57 -8.01 15.21
N LYS A 300 -12.18 -8.75 14.17
CA LYS A 300 -10.85 -8.64 13.58
C LYS A 300 -10.79 -7.37 12.73
N PHE A 301 -9.64 -6.70 12.71
CA PHE A 301 -9.38 -5.61 11.79
C PHE A 301 -8.17 -5.91 10.90
N LYS A 302 -8.19 -5.37 9.69
CA LYS A 302 -7.05 -5.37 8.76
C LYS A 302 -7.09 -4.08 7.95
N TYR A 303 -6.04 -3.26 8.10
CA TYR A 303 -5.84 -2.03 7.35
C TYR A 303 -4.56 -2.12 6.54
N SER A 304 -4.67 -1.97 5.23
CA SER A 304 -3.53 -1.96 4.32
C SER A 304 -3.77 -0.90 3.24
N LEU A 305 -2.68 -0.39 2.66
CA LEU A 305 -2.73 0.47 1.49
C LEU A 305 -1.73 -0.02 0.45
N LYS A 306 -2.24 -0.84 -0.45
CA LYS A 306 -1.52 -1.22 -1.66
C LYS A 306 -2.40 -1.01 -2.87
N THR A 307 -1.94 -0.14 -3.75
CA THR A 307 -2.53 0.07 -5.07
C THR A 307 -1.41 0.05 -6.12
N PRO A 308 -1.73 -0.01 -7.42
CA PRO A 308 -0.72 0.11 -8.47
C PRO A 308 0.05 1.44 -8.44
N ILE A 309 -0.50 2.47 -7.79
CA ILE A 309 0.03 3.84 -7.82
C ILE A 309 0.69 4.23 -6.48
N ILE A 310 0.05 3.85 -5.37
CA ILE A 310 0.46 4.18 -4.01
C ILE A 310 0.70 2.91 -3.22
N GLN A 311 1.86 2.85 -2.59
CA GLN A 311 2.32 1.72 -1.81
C GLN A 311 2.94 2.24 -0.52
N ARG A 312 2.17 2.20 0.57
CA ARG A 312 2.64 2.73 1.85
C ARG A 312 2.84 1.61 2.85
N ARG A 313 4.10 1.44 3.25
CA ARG A 313 4.50 0.51 4.30
C ARG A 313 4.03 1.04 5.64
N MET A 314 3.58 0.13 6.49
CA MET A 314 3.28 0.43 7.89
C MET A 314 4.42 -0.12 8.74
N SER A 315 4.95 0.70 9.64
CA SER A 315 6.10 0.34 10.48
C SER A 315 5.99 0.93 11.87
N SER A 316 6.83 0.42 12.79
CA SER A 316 6.99 0.96 14.15
C SER A 316 5.66 1.17 14.88
N ALA A 317 4.82 0.12 14.90
CA ALA A 317 3.51 0.19 15.53
C ALA A 317 3.62 -0.09 17.05
N THR A 318 3.09 0.83 17.86
CA THR A 318 2.98 0.71 19.32
C THR A 318 1.53 0.86 19.74
N GLN A 319 1.00 -0.13 20.44
CA GLN A 319 -0.30 -0.10 21.08
C GLN A 319 -0.25 0.66 22.42
N LEU A 320 -1.19 1.57 22.60
CA LEU A 320 -1.42 2.33 23.83
C LEU A 320 -2.37 1.57 24.78
N LYS A 321 -2.51 2.07 26.02
CA LYS A 321 -3.37 1.43 27.05
C LYS A 321 -4.86 1.51 26.74
N ASP A 322 -5.25 2.43 25.87
CA ASP A 322 -6.62 2.76 25.49
C ASP A 322 -7.01 2.22 24.10
N GLU A 323 -6.39 1.11 23.67
CA GLU A 323 -6.64 0.41 22.39
C GLU A 323 -6.24 1.19 21.11
N ARG A 324 -5.72 2.41 21.25
CA ARG A 324 -5.15 3.16 20.13
C ARG A 324 -3.80 2.59 19.74
N VAL A 325 -3.42 2.76 18.48
CA VAL A 325 -2.11 2.36 17.95
C VAL A 325 -1.44 3.57 17.34
N VAL A 326 -0.23 3.89 17.79
CA VAL A 326 0.65 4.82 17.09
C VAL A 326 1.51 4.03 16.14
N LEU A 327 1.54 4.43 14.87
CA LEU A 327 2.32 3.75 13.84
C LEU A 327 2.83 4.74 12.82
N GLN A 328 3.85 4.35 12.09
CA GLN A 328 4.31 5.10 10.93
C GLN A 328 3.70 4.54 9.65
N ILE A 329 3.24 5.41 8.76
CA ILE A 329 2.73 5.04 7.43
C ILE A 329 3.53 5.81 6.38
N GLY A 330 4.20 5.09 5.48
CA GLY A 330 5.17 5.70 4.56
C GLY A 330 6.54 5.88 5.22
N GLU A 331 7.30 6.88 4.77
CA GLU A 331 8.66 7.12 5.28
C GLU A 331 8.72 8.13 6.42
N ASP A 332 7.78 9.06 6.48
CA ASP A 332 7.94 10.35 7.14
C ASP A 332 6.67 10.83 7.84
N ARG A 333 5.68 9.97 8.06
CA ARG A 333 4.43 10.34 8.72
C ARG A 333 4.03 9.37 9.81
N ILE A 334 3.72 9.92 10.98
CA ILE A 334 3.31 9.17 12.16
C ILE A 334 1.83 9.43 12.40
N TYR A 335 1.06 8.36 12.57
CA TYR A 335 -0.38 8.37 12.74
C TYR A 335 -0.77 7.72 14.06
N ILE A 336 -1.93 8.14 14.56
CA ILE A 336 -2.66 7.43 15.61
C ILE A 336 -3.93 6.82 15.01
N LEU A 337 -4.14 5.54 15.27
CA LEU A 337 -5.23 4.74 14.74
C LEU A 337 -6.07 4.22 15.90
N HIS A 338 -7.38 4.43 15.85
CA HIS A 338 -8.33 3.67 16.65
C HIS A 338 -8.96 2.57 15.78
N PRO A 339 -8.46 1.32 15.86
CA PRO A 339 -8.78 0.30 14.88
C PRO A 339 -10.26 -0.10 14.88
N TYR A 340 -10.91 -0.12 16.04
CA TYR A 340 -12.32 -0.53 16.17
C TYR A 340 -13.31 0.58 15.82
N GLN A 341 -12.97 1.85 16.08
CA GLN A 341 -13.76 3.00 15.65
C GLN A 341 -13.50 3.38 14.19
N LYS A 342 -12.51 2.74 13.55
CA LYS A 342 -12.09 3.01 12.18
C LYS A 342 -11.71 4.48 11.96
N LYS A 343 -11.07 5.09 12.95
CA LYS A 343 -10.61 6.49 12.89
C LYS A 343 -9.09 6.53 12.85
N ILE A 344 -8.54 7.43 12.05
CA ILE A 344 -7.09 7.68 11.98
C ILE A 344 -6.83 9.18 11.92
N ALA A 345 -5.77 9.63 12.59
CA ALA A 345 -5.31 11.02 12.54
C ALA A 345 -3.80 11.05 12.37
N GLU A 346 -3.31 12.03 11.61
CA GLU A 346 -1.90 12.36 11.58
C GLU A 346 -1.49 13.01 12.91
N VAL A 347 -0.37 12.56 13.48
CA VAL A 347 0.19 13.10 14.72
C VAL A 347 1.25 14.13 14.39
N VAL A 348 2.22 13.73 13.55
CA VAL A 348 3.38 14.54 13.21
C VAL A 348 4.08 13.97 11.97
N GLU A 349 4.74 14.85 11.21
CA GLU A 349 5.71 14.45 10.18
C GLU A 349 7.04 14.07 10.86
N GLY A 350 7.53 12.87 10.55
CA GLY A 350 8.73 12.31 11.13
C GLY A 350 8.83 10.80 10.93
N SER A 351 9.91 10.22 11.44
CA SER A 351 10.23 8.83 11.23
C SER A 351 10.63 8.11 12.51
N SER A 352 10.52 6.78 12.48
CA SER A 352 10.96 5.86 13.52
C SER A 352 10.32 6.19 14.88
N PRO A 353 8.98 6.20 15.01
CA PRO A 353 8.31 6.53 16.26
C PRO A 353 8.62 5.51 17.36
N LEU A 354 8.86 6.01 18.57
CA LEU A 354 8.88 5.23 19.82
C LEU A 354 7.97 5.92 20.83
N VAL A 355 6.89 5.25 21.24
CA VAL A 355 5.98 5.77 22.27
C VAL A 355 6.32 5.15 23.61
N VAL A 356 6.38 5.95 24.66
CA VAL A 356 6.69 5.51 26.03
C VAL A 356 5.76 6.16 27.04
N ILE A 357 5.78 5.64 28.27
CA ILE A 357 5.28 6.38 29.44
C ILE A 357 6.48 7.13 30.03
N PRO A 358 6.50 8.47 29.98
CA PRO A 358 7.61 9.25 30.48
C PRO A 358 7.72 9.16 32.01
N LYS A 359 8.83 9.68 32.54
CA LYS A 359 9.00 9.91 33.98
C LYS A 359 8.18 11.07 34.51
#